data_AF-A0A6J7FER6-F1
#
_entry.id   AF-A0A6J7FER6-F1
#
_cell.length_a   1.000
_cell.length_b   1.000
_cell.length_c   1.000
_cell.angle_alpha   90.00
_cell.angle_beta   90.00
_cell.angle_gamma   90.00
#
_symmetry.space_group_name_H-M   'P 1'
#
loop_
_entity.id
_entity.type
_entity.pdbx_description
1 polymer ?
#
loop_
_entity_poly.entity_id
_entity_poly.type
_entity_poly.pdbx_seq_one_letter_code
_entity_poly.pdbx_strand_id
1 'polypeptide(L)'
;MKPTPVISLRCPDCGARSRRLGPVRGTGGCGKCGARLIIDRAPKRSASPRPVASGAAKTRATKRLEEVRRHLEGFGCTVGIHGGAVIVGDRVLQVPQFVGDGAAERAIDSVVMEHFADRLLRTVDSQLGARRDGMTIDLNRRVAAVDLRVRGHLVARVSASRWWEDPGRRASGTGNFVTAGPQWDAVREHVHGPSLASSTDEAYGADLLQALEGLDIEPALPMRYAFSDTLQPQLKFLGESASRRIRSERSLAFGHVVHVRAKSGFELAFSPVLQDRGRPEVGVAYQDAKGRISLRMRVAGRSDPLAIQVPAGSGSSRVDRAWVCALLIFAELTCPPDLDHLRPATPARVAARQPARSGVASRLTTAERRRPPASRSVAPRAFEPIGETSRWMSSYVAGHRRQLPPGHAASDDAITAASAAGISLRSGETWVSPHVRGMPPGISLHFGWKAPSALGGKR
;
A
#
# COMPACT_ATOMS: atom_id res chain seq x y z
N MET A 1 -51.09 -42.92 13.08
CA MET A 1 -49.64 -43.08 13.30
C MET A 1 -48.89 -42.33 12.20
N LYS A 2 -47.97 -41.41 12.52
CA LYS A 2 -47.16 -40.72 11.50
C LYS A 2 -45.96 -41.60 11.14
N PRO A 3 -45.62 -41.78 9.84
CA PRO A 3 -44.46 -42.58 9.45
C PRO A 3 -43.17 -41.94 9.96
N THR A 4 -42.31 -42.74 10.58
CA THR A 4 -40.99 -42.32 11.07
C THR A 4 -40.08 -42.04 9.87
N PRO A 5 -39.46 -40.86 9.75
CA PRO A 5 -38.60 -40.55 8.60
C PRO A 5 -37.37 -41.46 8.59
N VAL A 6 -37.13 -42.11 7.45
CA VAL A 6 -35.91 -42.89 7.19
C VAL A 6 -34.84 -41.94 6.67
N ILE A 7 -33.73 -41.81 7.39
CA ILE A 7 -32.58 -41.00 6.94
C ILE A 7 -31.61 -41.94 6.22
N SER A 8 -31.34 -41.66 4.95
CA SER A 8 -30.33 -42.37 4.16
C SER A 8 -29.00 -41.61 4.24
N LEU A 9 -28.00 -42.19 4.91
CA LEU A 9 -26.64 -41.63 4.96
C LEU A 9 -25.74 -42.37 3.97
N ARG A 10 -24.88 -41.62 3.28
CA ARG A 10 -23.87 -42.16 2.36
C ARG A 10 -22.52 -42.18 3.08
N CYS A 11 -21.87 -43.33 3.13
CA CYS A 11 -20.53 -43.45 3.70
C CYS A 11 -19.54 -42.65 2.84
N PRO A 12 -18.74 -41.75 3.41
CA PRO A 12 -17.79 -40.94 2.65
C PRO A 12 -16.68 -41.80 2.03
N ASP A 13 -16.28 -42.89 2.69
CA ASP A 13 -15.14 -43.69 2.24
C ASP A 13 -15.50 -44.67 1.11
N CYS A 14 -16.69 -45.29 1.15
CA CYS A 14 -17.08 -46.31 0.18
C CYS A 14 -18.35 -46.03 -0.61
N GLY A 15 -19.02 -44.89 -0.37
CA GLY A 15 -20.23 -44.48 -1.10
C GLY A 15 -21.49 -45.29 -0.83
N ALA A 16 -21.43 -46.32 0.02
CA ALA A 16 -22.57 -47.17 0.36
C ALA A 16 -23.63 -46.39 1.15
N ARG A 17 -24.92 -46.59 0.79
CA ARG A 17 -26.05 -46.00 1.51
C ARG A 17 -26.51 -46.95 2.62
N SER A 18 -26.56 -46.49 3.86
CA SER A 18 -27.20 -47.24 4.94
C SER A 18 -28.55 -46.60 5.30
N ARG A 19 -29.57 -47.43 5.49
CA ARG A 19 -30.88 -47.01 6.01
C ARG A 19 -30.90 -47.34 7.50
N ARG A 20 -31.06 -46.32 8.36
CA ARG A 20 -31.34 -46.51 9.78
C ARG A 20 -32.67 -45.88 10.15
N LEU A 21 -33.39 -46.54 11.05
CA LEU A 21 -34.66 -46.08 11.62
C LEU A 21 -34.38 -45.39 12.96
N GLY A 22 -34.70 -44.09 13.07
CA GLY A 22 -34.80 -43.37 14.34
C GLY A 22 -33.52 -42.72 14.91
N PRO A 23 -33.65 -41.72 15.80
CA PRO A 23 -32.54 -40.89 16.26
C PRO A 23 -31.85 -41.54 17.47
N VAL A 24 -30.68 -42.13 17.25
CA VAL A 24 -29.81 -42.59 18.35
C VAL A 24 -28.48 -41.85 18.24
N ARG A 25 -28.07 -41.15 19.31
CA ARG A 25 -26.71 -40.63 19.46
C ARG A 25 -25.76 -41.81 19.62
N GLY A 26 -24.70 -41.87 18.81
CA GLY A 26 -23.66 -42.88 18.97
C GLY A 26 -22.70 -42.93 17.80
N THR A 27 -21.57 -43.59 18.01
CA THR A 27 -20.63 -43.98 16.97
C THR A 27 -21.22 -45.17 16.20
N GLY A 28 -21.47 -44.98 14.90
CA GLY A 28 -21.94 -46.05 14.03
C GLY A 28 -20.83 -46.49 13.08
N GLY A 29 -20.62 -47.78 12.89
CA GLY A 29 -19.77 -48.29 11.81
C GLY A 29 -20.53 -48.36 10.48
N CYS A 30 -19.86 -48.10 9.36
CA CYS A 30 -20.37 -48.47 8.05
C CYS A 30 -20.42 -50.00 7.96
N GLY A 31 -21.61 -50.58 7.74
CA GLY A 31 -21.75 -52.04 7.62
C GLY A 31 -21.01 -52.67 6.43
N LYS A 32 -20.53 -51.86 5.46
CA LYS A 32 -19.78 -52.35 4.29
C LYS A 32 -18.26 -52.28 4.45
N CYS A 33 -17.73 -51.19 5.01
CA CYS A 33 -16.28 -50.98 5.09
C CYS A 33 -15.75 -50.86 6.53
N GLY A 34 -16.61 -50.97 7.54
CA GLY A 34 -16.20 -50.87 8.95
C GLY A 34 -15.83 -49.47 9.42
N ALA A 35 -15.75 -48.47 8.53
CA ALA A 35 -15.37 -47.10 8.88
C ALA A 35 -16.26 -46.51 9.99
N ARG A 36 -15.64 -45.91 11.01
CA ARG A 36 -16.33 -45.23 12.10
C ARG A 36 -16.93 -43.92 11.59
N LEU A 37 -18.26 -43.86 11.55
CA LEU A 37 -19.00 -42.64 11.26
C LEU A 37 -19.23 -41.88 12.58
N ILE A 38 -18.59 -40.72 12.70
CA ILE A 38 -18.87 -39.76 13.76
C ILE A 38 -20.06 -38.93 13.29
N ILE A 39 -21.23 -39.18 13.87
CA ILE A 39 -22.43 -38.38 13.59
C ILE A 39 -22.37 -37.16 14.51
N ASP A 40 -21.71 -36.11 14.04
CA ASP A 40 -21.72 -34.82 14.73
C ASP A 40 -23.14 -34.26 14.78
N ARG A 41 -23.48 -33.70 15.95
CA ARG A 41 -24.76 -33.10 16.33
C ARG A 41 -25.74 -32.97 15.17
N ALA A 42 -26.83 -33.74 15.24
CA ALA A 42 -28.05 -33.36 14.53
C ALA A 42 -28.29 -31.86 14.80
N PRO A 43 -28.47 -31.02 13.76
CA PRO A 43 -28.75 -29.61 13.97
C PRO A 43 -29.92 -29.55 14.96
N LYS A 44 -29.72 -28.82 16.07
CA LYS A 44 -30.80 -28.56 17.04
C LYS A 44 -32.04 -28.27 16.20
N ARG A 45 -33.12 -29.04 16.42
CA ARG A 45 -34.44 -28.73 15.88
C ARG A 45 -34.61 -27.23 16.06
N SER A 46 -34.48 -26.51 14.95
CA SER A 46 -34.77 -25.10 14.93
C SER A 46 -36.20 -24.97 15.41
N ALA A 47 -36.41 -23.92 16.18
CA ALA A 47 -37.65 -23.55 16.79
C ALA A 47 -38.86 -23.81 15.87
N SER A 48 -39.99 -24.07 16.52
CA SER A 48 -41.37 -23.97 16.02
C SER A 48 -41.49 -23.11 14.76
N PRO A 49 -42.34 -23.48 13.78
CA PRO A 49 -42.46 -22.80 12.50
C PRO A 49 -42.47 -21.29 12.74
N ARG A 50 -41.38 -20.62 12.30
CA ARG A 50 -41.28 -19.17 12.35
C ARG A 50 -42.57 -18.62 11.72
N PRO A 51 -43.16 -17.58 12.31
CA PRO A 51 -44.38 -16.98 11.78
C PRO A 51 -44.20 -16.77 10.28
N VAL A 52 -45.20 -17.23 9.52
CA VAL A 52 -45.28 -17.06 8.07
C VAL A 52 -44.80 -15.65 7.77
N ALA A 53 -43.66 -15.55 7.07
CA ALA A 53 -43.06 -14.28 6.74
C ALA A 53 -44.18 -13.39 6.18
N SER A 54 -44.36 -12.21 6.77
CA SER A 54 -45.40 -11.27 6.36
C SER A 54 -45.37 -11.14 4.83
N GLY A 55 -46.52 -10.95 4.19
CA GLY A 55 -46.60 -10.89 2.72
C GLY A 55 -45.51 -10.01 2.08
N ALA A 56 -45.15 -8.91 2.74
CA ALA A 56 -44.06 -8.02 2.35
C ALA A 56 -42.67 -8.68 2.25
N ALA A 57 -42.29 -9.56 3.19
CA ALA A 57 -41.00 -10.26 3.18
C ALA A 57 -40.93 -11.30 2.05
N LYS A 58 -42.04 -11.99 1.79
CA LYS A 58 -42.16 -12.93 0.66
C LYS A 58 -42.03 -12.18 -0.69
N THR A 59 -42.71 -11.04 -0.83
CA THR A 59 -42.62 -10.20 -2.03
C THR A 59 -41.19 -9.67 -2.26
N ARG A 60 -40.49 -9.21 -1.21
CA ARG A 60 -39.08 -8.76 -1.33
C ARG A 60 -38.15 -9.90 -1.75
N ALA A 61 -38.33 -11.10 -1.19
CA ALA A 61 -37.53 -12.27 -1.56
C ALA A 61 -37.76 -12.68 -3.01
N THR A 62 -39.02 -12.75 -3.46
CA THR A 62 -39.34 -13.05 -4.86
C THR A 62 -38.76 -12.01 -5.82
N LYS A 63 -38.88 -10.71 -5.50
CA LYS A 63 -38.29 -9.65 -6.32
C LYS A 63 -36.77 -9.77 -6.44
N ARG A 64 -36.07 -10.09 -5.35
CA ARG A 64 -34.61 -10.33 -5.35
C ARG A 64 -34.22 -11.55 -6.18
N LEU A 65 -34.99 -12.63 -6.11
CA LEU A 65 -34.74 -13.82 -6.94
C LEU A 65 -34.90 -13.52 -8.42
N GLU A 66 -35.90 -12.73 -8.79
CA GLU A 66 -36.12 -12.33 -10.18
C GLU A 66 -35.00 -11.40 -10.67
N GLU A 67 -34.44 -10.56 -9.81
CA GLU A 67 -33.27 -9.73 -10.12
C GLU A 67 -32.02 -10.57 -10.36
N VAL A 68 -31.73 -11.54 -9.47
CA VAL A 68 -30.63 -12.51 -9.65
C VAL A 68 -30.81 -13.30 -10.94
N ARG A 69 -32.04 -13.76 -11.19
CA ARG A 69 -32.39 -14.48 -12.43
C ARG A 69 -32.10 -13.63 -13.65
N ARG A 70 -32.64 -12.41 -13.73
CA ARG A 70 -32.43 -11.51 -14.87
C ARG A 70 -30.95 -11.21 -15.09
N HIS A 71 -30.21 -11.02 -14.00
CA HIS A 71 -28.78 -10.76 -14.05
C HIS A 71 -28.03 -11.96 -14.67
N LEU A 72 -28.32 -13.17 -14.19
CA LEU A 72 -27.72 -14.41 -14.66
C LEU A 72 -28.19 -14.83 -16.06
N GLU A 73 -29.44 -14.58 -16.45
CA GLU A 73 -29.93 -14.78 -17.81
C GLU A 73 -29.17 -13.89 -18.81
N GLY A 74 -28.73 -12.69 -18.39
CA GLY A 74 -27.82 -11.85 -19.16
C GLY A 74 -26.46 -12.51 -19.49
N PHE A 75 -26.06 -13.54 -18.74
CA PHE A 75 -24.90 -14.40 -19.03
C PHE A 75 -25.21 -15.54 -20.00
N GLY A 76 -26.40 -15.60 -20.58
CA GLY A 76 -26.84 -16.76 -21.37
C GLY A 76 -27.07 -18.01 -20.51
N CYS A 77 -27.17 -17.86 -19.18
CA CYS A 77 -27.55 -18.96 -18.32
C CYS A 77 -29.03 -19.28 -18.51
N THR A 78 -29.36 -20.56 -18.56
CA THR A 78 -30.74 -20.99 -18.31
C THR A 78 -30.95 -20.98 -16.80
N VAL A 79 -31.82 -20.09 -16.32
CA VAL A 79 -32.04 -19.88 -14.89
C VAL A 79 -33.47 -20.25 -14.50
N GLY A 80 -33.62 -21.26 -13.67
CA GLY A 80 -34.90 -21.62 -13.06
C GLY A 80 -35.06 -21.02 -11.68
N ILE A 81 -36.28 -20.66 -11.27
CA ILE A 81 -36.59 -20.36 -9.86
C ILE A 81 -37.53 -21.44 -9.36
N HIS A 82 -37.09 -22.25 -8.39
CA HIS A 82 -37.92 -23.32 -7.81
C HIS A 82 -37.83 -23.34 -6.29
N GLY A 83 -38.96 -23.26 -5.61
CA GLY A 83 -39.04 -23.40 -4.14
C GLY A 83 -38.21 -22.37 -3.35
N GLY A 84 -37.97 -21.17 -3.91
CA GLY A 84 -37.05 -20.21 -3.31
C GLY A 84 -35.59 -20.62 -3.46
N ALA A 85 -35.23 -21.20 -4.60
CA ALA A 85 -33.84 -21.37 -5.01
C ALA A 85 -33.70 -20.92 -6.47
N VAL A 86 -32.53 -20.37 -6.80
CA VAL A 86 -32.14 -20.06 -8.18
C VAL A 86 -31.34 -21.25 -8.70
N ILE A 87 -31.82 -21.89 -9.75
CA ILE A 87 -31.16 -23.03 -10.39
C ILE A 87 -30.42 -22.51 -11.62
N VAL A 88 -29.11 -22.69 -11.66
CA VAL A 88 -28.23 -22.24 -12.76
C VAL A 88 -27.55 -23.47 -13.32
N GLY A 89 -28.02 -23.96 -14.47
CA GLY A 89 -27.59 -25.27 -14.98
C GLY A 89 -27.96 -26.40 -14.02
N ASP A 90 -26.96 -27.11 -13.49
CA ASP A 90 -27.08 -28.21 -12.53
C ASP A 90 -26.97 -27.77 -11.06
N ARG A 91 -26.74 -26.47 -10.80
CA ARG A 91 -26.52 -25.94 -9.44
C ARG A 91 -27.75 -25.26 -8.86
N VAL A 92 -27.92 -25.39 -7.55
CA VAL A 92 -29.05 -24.83 -6.79
C VAL A 92 -28.54 -23.82 -5.76
N LEU A 93 -28.84 -22.54 -5.98
CA LEU A 93 -28.52 -21.42 -5.08
C LEU A 93 -29.69 -21.16 -4.14
N GLN A 94 -29.49 -21.35 -2.83
CA GLN A 94 -30.58 -21.35 -1.84
C GLN A 94 -30.88 -19.94 -1.30
N VAL A 95 -32.16 -19.55 -1.20
CA VAL A 95 -32.61 -18.24 -0.66
C VAL A 95 -32.07 -17.81 0.71
N PRO A 96 -31.80 -18.70 1.68
CA PRO A 96 -31.21 -18.29 2.96
C PRO A 96 -29.88 -17.54 2.80
N GLN A 97 -29.19 -17.69 1.67
CA GLN A 97 -27.96 -16.97 1.35
C GLN A 97 -28.20 -15.48 1.04
N PHE A 98 -29.45 -15.05 0.78
CA PHE A 98 -29.80 -13.68 0.39
C PHE A 98 -30.28 -12.78 1.54
N VAL A 99 -30.09 -13.21 2.79
CA VAL A 99 -30.49 -12.44 3.97
C VAL A 99 -29.40 -11.41 4.30
N GLY A 100 -29.76 -10.13 4.27
CA GLY A 100 -28.87 -8.99 4.54
C GLY A 100 -28.67 -8.08 3.33
N ASP A 101 -28.06 -6.92 3.58
CA ASP A 101 -27.72 -5.98 2.52
C ASP A 101 -26.55 -6.52 1.69
N GLY A 102 -26.73 -6.49 0.38
CA GLY A 102 -25.72 -6.93 -0.58
C GLY A 102 -25.54 -8.45 -0.73
N ALA A 103 -26.42 -9.25 -0.14
CA ALA A 103 -26.29 -10.71 -0.16
C ALA A 103 -26.59 -11.30 -1.55
N ALA A 104 -27.51 -10.70 -2.32
CA ALA A 104 -27.81 -11.10 -3.69
C ALA A 104 -26.62 -10.88 -4.61
N GLU A 105 -26.02 -9.71 -4.53
CA GLU A 105 -24.87 -9.28 -5.30
C GLU A 105 -23.65 -10.15 -5.00
N ARG A 106 -23.38 -10.47 -3.73
CA ARG A 106 -22.29 -11.40 -3.38
C ARG A 106 -22.49 -12.79 -4.00
N ALA A 107 -23.71 -13.30 -4.04
CA ALA A 107 -23.96 -14.60 -4.66
C ALA A 107 -23.83 -14.53 -6.19
N ILE A 108 -24.33 -13.45 -6.82
CA ILE A 108 -24.15 -13.18 -8.25
C ILE A 108 -22.65 -13.16 -8.56
N ASP A 109 -21.89 -12.32 -7.85
CA ASP A 109 -20.44 -12.18 -8.06
C ASP A 109 -19.71 -13.52 -7.87
N SER A 110 -20.07 -14.30 -6.85
CA SER A 110 -19.47 -15.62 -6.62
C SER A 110 -19.76 -16.61 -7.75
N VAL A 111 -21.02 -16.71 -8.20
CA VAL A 111 -21.42 -17.62 -9.29
C VAL A 111 -20.73 -17.24 -10.60
N VAL A 112 -20.68 -15.94 -10.87
CA VAL A 112 -20.04 -15.41 -12.07
C VAL A 112 -18.55 -15.67 -12.04
N MET A 113 -17.88 -15.49 -10.92
CA MET A 113 -16.44 -15.71 -10.83
C MET A 113 -16.04 -17.18 -10.84
N GLU A 114 -16.93 -18.07 -10.42
CA GLU A 114 -16.69 -19.50 -10.48
C GLU A 114 -16.89 -20.06 -11.91
N HIS A 115 -17.89 -19.57 -12.65
CA HIS A 115 -18.32 -20.20 -13.91
C HIS A 115 -18.11 -19.35 -15.16
N PHE A 116 -18.09 -18.03 -15.00
CA PHE A 116 -18.14 -17.06 -16.09
C PHE A 116 -17.04 -15.98 -15.98
N ALA A 117 -15.97 -16.26 -15.22
CA ALA A 117 -14.84 -15.35 -15.03
C ALA A 117 -14.27 -14.83 -16.34
N ASP A 118 -14.06 -15.73 -17.32
CA ASP A 118 -13.50 -15.35 -18.63
C ASP A 118 -14.44 -14.45 -19.42
N ARG A 119 -15.76 -14.60 -19.25
CA ARG A 119 -16.74 -13.75 -19.91
C ARG A 119 -16.75 -12.36 -19.27
N LEU A 120 -16.70 -12.26 -17.95
CA LEU A 120 -16.57 -10.99 -17.24
C LEU A 120 -15.27 -10.28 -17.68
N LEU A 121 -14.15 -11.00 -17.69
CA LEU A 121 -12.86 -10.47 -18.14
C LEU A 121 -12.91 -9.93 -19.58
N ARG A 122 -13.48 -10.69 -20.53
CA ARG A 122 -13.66 -10.23 -21.91
C ARG A 122 -14.57 -9.01 -22.03
N THR A 123 -15.63 -8.95 -21.21
CA THR A 123 -16.54 -7.79 -21.22
C THR A 123 -15.84 -6.54 -20.71
N VAL A 124 -15.09 -6.67 -19.60
CA VAL A 124 -14.27 -5.60 -19.05
C VAL A 124 -13.26 -5.08 -20.09
N ASP A 125 -12.53 -5.99 -20.73
CA ASP A 125 -11.56 -5.67 -21.78
C ASP A 125 -12.22 -4.95 -22.97
N SER A 126 -13.36 -5.47 -23.45
CA SER A 126 -14.11 -4.89 -24.56
C SER A 126 -14.71 -3.52 -24.26
N GLN A 127 -15.18 -3.29 -23.04
CA GLN A 127 -15.87 -2.04 -22.66
C GLN A 127 -14.91 -0.90 -22.32
N LEU A 128 -13.69 -1.23 -21.88
CA LEU A 128 -12.67 -0.25 -21.48
C LEU A 128 -11.54 -0.10 -22.49
N GLY A 129 -11.38 -1.01 -23.46
CA GLY A 129 -10.31 -0.93 -24.45
C GLY A 129 -8.92 -1.08 -23.84
N ALA A 130 -8.79 -1.93 -22.82
CA ALA A 130 -7.68 -1.93 -21.86
C ALA A 130 -6.28 -2.06 -22.46
N ARG A 131 -6.16 -2.68 -23.64
CA ARG A 131 -4.87 -2.85 -24.32
C ARG A 131 -4.31 -1.57 -24.92
N ARG A 132 -5.01 -0.43 -24.87
CA ARG A 132 -4.57 0.79 -25.57
C ARG A 132 -3.68 1.72 -24.74
N ASP A 133 -3.72 1.69 -23.41
CA ASP A 133 -3.14 2.77 -22.58
C ASP A 133 -2.33 2.30 -21.36
N GLY A 134 -1.68 1.13 -21.43
CA GLY A 134 -0.92 0.59 -20.29
C GLY A 134 -1.80 0.14 -19.12
N MET A 135 -3.07 -0.14 -19.38
CA MET A 135 -3.99 -0.76 -18.44
C MET A 135 -3.81 -2.28 -18.44
N THR A 136 -3.56 -2.88 -17.28
CA THR A 136 -3.64 -4.32 -17.06
C THR A 136 -4.97 -4.67 -16.40
N ILE A 137 -5.49 -5.85 -16.75
CA ILE A 137 -6.72 -6.38 -16.19
C ILE A 137 -6.39 -7.72 -15.55
N ASP A 138 -6.61 -7.84 -14.24
CA ASP A 138 -6.27 -9.03 -13.48
C ASP A 138 -7.50 -9.62 -12.79
N LEU A 139 -7.67 -10.94 -12.89
CA LEU A 139 -8.77 -11.64 -12.21
C LEU A 139 -8.45 -11.82 -10.72
N ASN A 140 -9.23 -11.23 -9.83
CA ASN A 140 -9.07 -11.37 -8.39
C ASN A 140 -10.16 -12.28 -7.79
N ARG A 141 -9.89 -13.59 -7.78
CA ARG A 141 -10.83 -14.61 -7.29
C ARG A 141 -11.14 -14.49 -5.79
N ARG A 142 -10.25 -13.90 -4.98
CA ARG A 142 -10.45 -13.77 -3.52
C ARG A 142 -11.62 -12.85 -3.17
N VAL A 143 -11.84 -11.82 -4.00
CA VAL A 143 -12.89 -10.82 -3.81
C VAL A 143 -13.97 -10.91 -4.89
N ALA A 144 -13.94 -11.97 -5.69
CA ALA A 144 -14.88 -12.22 -6.78
C ALA A 144 -15.04 -11.01 -7.73
N ALA A 145 -13.92 -10.45 -8.19
CA ALA A 145 -13.92 -9.30 -9.09
C ALA A 145 -12.73 -9.29 -10.06
N VAL A 146 -12.76 -8.34 -10.98
CA VAL A 146 -11.68 -7.99 -11.89
C VAL A 146 -11.03 -6.69 -11.39
N ASP A 147 -9.72 -6.72 -11.21
CA ASP A 147 -8.90 -5.59 -10.84
C ASP A 147 -8.44 -4.86 -12.11
N LEU A 148 -8.73 -3.57 -12.19
CA LEU A 148 -8.28 -2.68 -13.25
C LEU A 148 -7.08 -1.92 -12.76
N ARG A 149 -5.94 -2.13 -13.41
CA ARG A 149 -4.70 -1.46 -13.04
C ARG A 149 -4.20 -0.61 -14.18
N VAL A 150 -3.93 0.66 -13.96
CA VAL A 150 -3.27 1.51 -14.95
C VAL A 150 -1.84 1.71 -14.49
N ARG A 151 -0.87 1.30 -15.32
CA ARG A 151 0.57 1.37 -14.97
C ARG A 151 0.89 0.69 -13.63
N GLY A 152 0.22 -0.43 -13.33
CA GLY A 152 0.42 -1.22 -12.11
C GLY A 152 -0.43 -0.80 -10.90
N HIS A 153 -1.02 0.39 -10.89
CA HIS A 153 -1.85 0.90 -9.78
C HIS A 153 -3.30 0.49 -9.93
N LEU A 154 -3.92 -0.03 -8.87
CA LEU A 154 -5.33 -0.44 -8.88
C LEU A 154 -6.24 0.80 -8.90
N VAL A 155 -6.82 1.11 -10.07
CA VAL A 155 -7.65 2.30 -10.29
C VAL A 155 -9.14 2.04 -10.11
N ALA A 156 -9.55 0.79 -10.31
CA ALA A 156 -10.93 0.37 -10.11
C ALA A 156 -11.00 -1.15 -9.94
N ARG A 157 -12.09 -1.59 -9.34
CA ARG A 157 -12.47 -3.00 -9.26
C ARG A 157 -13.86 -3.16 -9.82
N VAL A 158 -14.08 -4.19 -10.64
CA VAL A 158 -15.38 -4.47 -11.26
C VAL A 158 -15.76 -5.91 -10.97
N SER A 159 -16.85 -6.13 -10.24
CA SER A 159 -17.50 -7.44 -10.11
C SER A 159 -18.64 -7.55 -11.11
N ALA A 160 -19.36 -8.67 -11.12
CA ALA A 160 -20.51 -8.84 -12.00
C ALA A 160 -21.62 -7.81 -11.72
N SER A 161 -21.83 -7.49 -10.44
CA SER A 161 -22.95 -6.66 -9.99
C SER A 161 -22.57 -5.22 -9.60
N ARG A 162 -21.28 -4.91 -9.46
CA ARG A 162 -20.80 -3.65 -8.88
C ARG A 162 -19.45 -3.22 -9.41
N TRP A 163 -19.11 -1.96 -9.16
CA TRP A 163 -17.73 -1.50 -9.27
C TRP A 163 -17.35 -0.55 -8.12
N TRP A 164 -16.04 -0.42 -7.91
CA TRP A 164 -15.43 0.41 -6.88
C TRP A 164 -14.29 1.21 -7.48
N GLU A 165 -14.21 2.50 -7.13
CA GLU A 165 -13.07 3.37 -7.41
C GLU A 165 -11.88 3.07 -6.47
N ASP A 166 -12.15 2.89 -5.17
CA ASP A 166 -11.11 2.64 -4.15
C ASP A 166 -11.41 1.32 -3.41
N PRO A 167 -10.51 0.30 -3.49
CA PRO A 167 -10.65 -0.99 -2.84
C PRO A 167 -10.61 -0.86 -1.30
N GLY A 168 -11.76 -0.53 -0.72
CA GLY A 168 -11.93 -0.29 0.72
C GLY A 168 -13.13 0.60 1.03
N ARG A 169 -13.70 1.26 0.02
CA ARG A 169 -14.90 2.11 0.14
C ARG A 169 -16.18 1.38 -0.27
N ARG A 170 -17.32 2.06 -0.04
CA ARG A 170 -18.61 1.66 -0.59
C ARG A 170 -18.53 1.59 -2.11
N ALA A 171 -19.33 0.71 -2.72
CA ALA A 171 -19.40 0.60 -4.18
C ALA A 171 -19.74 1.96 -4.80
N SER A 172 -18.99 2.33 -5.84
CA SER A 172 -19.17 3.59 -6.57
C SER A 172 -20.39 3.51 -7.50
N GLY A 173 -20.74 2.30 -7.94
CA GLY A 173 -21.99 2.04 -8.67
C GLY A 173 -22.39 0.57 -8.66
N THR A 174 -23.65 0.32 -9.01
CA THR A 174 -24.24 -1.01 -9.18
C THR A 174 -24.79 -1.16 -10.61
N GLY A 175 -24.78 -2.37 -11.15
CA GLY A 175 -25.22 -2.62 -12.53
C GLY A 175 -24.90 -4.03 -12.99
N ASN A 176 -25.23 -4.34 -14.24
CA ASN A 176 -24.84 -5.62 -14.86
C ASN A 176 -23.56 -5.47 -15.69
N PHE A 177 -22.41 -5.68 -15.05
CA PHE A 177 -21.08 -5.48 -15.66
C PHE A 177 -20.61 -6.66 -16.52
N VAL A 178 -21.51 -7.52 -16.97
CA VAL A 178 -21.18 -8.56 -17.97
C VAL A 178 -21.90 -8.39 -19.29
N THR A 179 -22.77 -7.39 -19.33
CA THR A 179 -23.41 -6.90 -20.54
C THR A 179 -22.88 -5.51 -20.82
N ALA A 180 -22.78 -5.15 -22.10
CA ALA A 180 -22.60 -3.76 -22.48
C ALA A 180 -23.83 -2.94 -22.01
N GLY A 181 -23.62 -1.67 -21.70
CA GLY A 181 -24.71 -0.79 -21.30
C GLY A 181 -24.24 0.46 -20.55
N PRO A 182 -25.19 1.34 -20.17
CA PRO A 182 -24.90 2.63 -19.54
C PRO A 182 -24.15 2.53 -18.21
N GLN A 183 -24.24 1.40 -17.51
CA GLN A 183 -23.49 1.15 -16.27
C GLN A 183 -21.97 1.27 -16.46
N TRP A 184 -21.47 1.09 -17.70
CA TRP A 184 -20.06 1.26 -18.02
C TRP A 184 -19.63 2.71 -18.22
N ASP A 185 -20.55 3.66 -18.39
CA ASP A 185 -20.21 5.07 -18.61
C ASP A 185 -19.45 5.63 -17.40
N ALA A 186 -19.92 5.34 -16.18
CA ALA A 186 -19.25 5.77 -14.95
C ALA A 186 -17.87 5.12 -14.78
N VAL A 187 -17.71 3.85 -15.17
CA VAL A 187 -16.40 3.18 -15.12
C VAL A 187 -15.46 3.77 -16.17
N ARG A 188 -15.93 4.06 -17.38
CA ARG A 188 -15.15 4.71 -18.43
C ARG A 188 -14.76 6.13 -18.04
N GLU A 189 -15.69 6.91 -17.53
CA GLU A 189 -15.41 8.27 -17.05
C GLU A 189 -14.40 8.24 -15.91
N HIS A 190 -14.47 7.25 -15.01
CA HIS A 190 -13.46 7.10 -13.97
C HIS A 190 -12.10 6.69 -14.53
N VAL A 191 -12.05 5.62 -15.33
CA VAL A 191 -10.83 4.99 -15.87
C VAL A 191 -10.13 5.85 -16.93
N HIS A 192 -10.89 6.58 -17.74
CA HIS A 192 -10.39 7.39 -18.86
C HIS A 192 -10.57 8.89 -18.66
N GLY A 193 -11.27 9.30 -17.61
CA GLY A 193 -11.54 10.71 -17.37
C GLY A 193 -10.30 11.48 -16.92
N PRO A 194 -10.39 12.81 -16.97
CA PRO A 194 -9.30 13.69 -16.55
C PRO A 194 -8.91 13.51 -15.08
N SER A 195 -9.78 12.89 -14.26
CA SER A 195 -9.51 12.60 -12.85
C SER A 195 -8.30 11.68 -12.68
N LEU A 196 -8.19 10.58 -13.42
CA LEU A 196 -6.99 9.72 -13.40
C LEU A 196 -5.80 10.34 -14.13
N ALA A 197 -6.04 11.17 -15.15
CA ALA A 197 -4.99 11.99 -15.78
C ALA A 197 -4.47 13.11 -14.85
N SER A 198 -5.14 13.36 -13.72
CA SER A 198 -4.74 14.31 -12.68
C SER A 198 -4.35 13.63 -11.36
N SER A 199 -4.76 12.37 -11.13
CA SER A 199 -4.20 11.49 -10.09
C SER A 199 -2.91 10.79 -10.53
N THR A 200 -2.33 11.24 -11.65
CA THR A 200 -1.02 10.89 -12.23
C THR A 200 0.18 11.14 -11.30
N ASP A 201 -0.03 11.60 -10.06
CA ASP A 201 1.04 11.78 -9.08
C ASP A 201 1.79 10.47 -8.75
N GLU A 202 1.17 9.30 -8.95
CA GLU A 202 1.86 7.99 -8.80
C GLU A 202 2.42 7.44 -10.13
N ALA A 203 1.72 7.66 -11.25
CA ALA A 203 2.18 7.26 -12.58
C ALA A 203 3.45 7.99 -13.06
N TYR A 204 3.70 9.21 -12.54
CA TYR A 204 4.95 9.95 -12.76
C TYR A 204 6.12 9.39 -11.92
N GLY A 205 5.81 8.75 -10.79
CA GLY A 205 6.82 8.08 -9.96
C GLY A 205 7.39 6.81 -10.61
N ALA A 206 6.57 6.03 -11.31
CA ALA A 206 7.01 4.80 -11.98
C ALA A 206 8.11 5.05 -13.03
N ASP A 207 8.01 6.13 -13.82
CA ASP A 207 9.04 6.50 -14.80
C ASP A 207 10.34 6.94 -14.12
N LEU A 208 10.26 7.61 -12.97
CA LEU A 208 11.44 7.97 -12.17
C LEU A 208 12.08 6.74 -11.53
N LEU A 209 11.29 5.77 -11.08
CA LEU A 209 11.77 4.48 -10.56
C LEU A 209 12.50 3.69 -11.63
N GLN A 210 11.91 3.56 -12.82
CA GLN A 210 12.56 2.91 -13.95
C GLN A 210 13.86 3.63 -14.35
N ALA A 211 13.92 4.96 -14.20
CA ALA A 211 15.14 5.73 -14.43
C ALA A 211 16.24 5.46 -13.41
N LEU A 212 15.86 5.17 -12.15
CA LEU A 212 16.79 4.76 -11.11
C LEU A 212 17.28 3.32 -11.36
N GLU A 213 16.41 2.41 -11.77
CA GLU A 213 16.79 1.04 -12.15
C GLU A 213 17.77 1.03 -13.34
N GLY A 214 17.58 1.93 -14.32
CA GLY A 214 18.49 2.08 -15.45
C GLY A 214 19.89 2.60 -15.09
N LEU A 215 20.07 3.23 -13.92
CA LEU A 215 21.39 3.69 -13.47
C LEU A 215 22.33 2.55 -13.09
N ASP A 216 21.82 1.35 -12.78
CA ASP A 216 22.63 0.23 -12.30
C ASP A 216 23.43 -0.50 -13.40
N ILE A 217 23.18 -0.17 -14.67
CA ILE A 217 23.69 -0.93 -15.81
C ILE A 217 24.76 -0.13 -16.59
N GLU A 218 24.88 1.18 -16.38
CA GLU A 218 25.75 2.01 -17.24
C GLU A 218 27.25 1.98 -16.85
N PRO A 219 28.15 1.96 -17.86
CA PRO A 219 29.59 2.04 -17.66
C PRO A 219 30.03 3.36 -17.00
N ALA A 220 31.29 3.42 -16.54
CA ALA A 220 31.86 4.53 -15.76
C ALA A 220 31.54 5.93 -16.32
N LEU A 221 30.48 6.53 -15.81
CA LEU A 221 30.04 7.88 -16.17
C LEU A 221 31.08 8.92 -15.73
N PRO A 222 31.27 10.00 -16.51
CA PRO A 222 32.20 11.06 -16.15
C PRO A 222 31.80 11.72 -14.83
N MET A 223 32.78 11.87 -13.94
CA MET A 223 32.61 12.57 -12.67
C MET A 223 32.67 14.09 -12.88
N ARG A 224 31.76 14.83 -12.23
CA ARG A 224 31.80 16.29 -12.10
C ARG A 224 32.03 16.67 -10.65
N TYR A 225 32.91 17.65 -10.43
CA TYR A 225 33.35 18.11 -9.10
C TYR A 225 33.04 19.58 -8.82
N ALA A 226 32.55 20.30 -9.83
CA ALA A 226 32.19 21.71 -9.72
C ALA A 226 30.97 22.00 -10.61
N PHE A 227 30.14 22.95 -10.17
CA PHE A 227 29.10 23.54 -11.02
C PHE A 227 29.71 24.31 -12.19
N SER A 228 28.98 24.48 -13.29
CA SER A 228 29.41 25.39 -14.36
C SER A 228 29.51 26.83 -13.86
N ASP A 229 30.44 27.60 -14.43
CA ASP A 229 30.55 29.05 -14.21
C ASP A 229 29.33 29.84 -14.70
N THR A 230 28.48 29.20 -15.52
CA THR A 230 27.21 29.79 -15.99
C THR A 230 26.07 29.68 -14.98
N LEU A 231 26.23 28.88 -13.90
CA LEU A 231 25.23 28.77 -12.86
C LEU A 231 25.14 30.08 -12.05
N GLN A 232 23.92 30.53 -11.78
CA GLN A 232 23.70 31.73 -10.98
C GLN A 232 24.42 31.65 -9.62
N PRO A 233 25.18 32.68 -9.19
CA PRO A 233 25.97 32.64 -7.96
C PRO A 233 25.16 32.26 -6.71
N GLN A 234 23.91 32.71 -6.61
CA GLN A 234 23.03 32.36 -5.50
C GLN A 234 22.72 30.85 -5.45
N LEU A 235 22.48 30.22 -6.60
CA LEU A 235 22.22 28.77 -6.68
C LEU A 235 23.48 27.97 -6.38
N LYS A 236 24.64 28.43 -6.86
CA LYS A 236 25.94 27.86 -6.54
C LYS A 236 26.18 27.84 -5.02
N PHE A 237 26.00 28.98 -4.37
CA PHE A 237 26.12 29.11 -2.91
C PHE A 237 25.17 28.17 -2.15
N LEU A 238 23.89 28.12 -2.57
CA LEU A 238 22.90 27.24 -1.95
C LEU A 238 23.27 25.76 -2.10
N GLY A 239 23.72 25.34 -3.29
CA GLY A 239 24.18 23.98 -3.55
C GLY A 239 25.41 23.60 -2.72
N GLU A 240 26.42 24.46 -2.67
CA GLU A 240 27.64 24.23 -1.86
C GLU A 240 27.34 24.20 -0.36
N SER A 241 26.44 25.06 0.12
CA SER A 241 25.98 25.05 1.51
C SER A 241 25.25 23.75 1.87
N ALA A 242 24.34 23.30 1.00
CA ALA A 242 23.64 22.03 1.17
C ALA A 242 24.61 20.83 1.14
N SER A 243 25.57 20.83 0.20
CA SER A 243 26.67 19.86 0.13
C SER A 243 27.43 19.76 1.45
N ARG A 244 27.83 20.91 2.01
CA ARG A 244 28.53 20.97 3.29
C ARG A 244 27.69 20.36 4.41
N ARG A 245 26.40 20.72 4.51
CA ARG A 245 25.47 20.15 5.50
C ARG A 245 25.35 18.63 5.38
N ILE A 246 25.24 18.11 4.16
CA ILE A 246 25.18 16.65 3.94
C ILE A 246 26.44 15.95 4.46
N ARG A 247 27.61 16.60 4.34
CA ARG A 247 28.88 16.04 4.85
C ARG A 247 29.01 16.13 6.38
N SER A 248 28.58 17.23 6.99
CA SER A 248 28.82 17.50 8.41
C SER A 248 27.69 17.09 9.35
N GLU A 249 26.45 17.16 8.88
CA GLU A 249 25.24 17.09 9.70
C GLU A 249 24.34 15.90 9.37
N ARG A 250 24.62 15.17 8.28
CA ARG A 250 23.75 14.06 7.88
C ARG A 250 23.61 13.05 9.01
N SER A 251 22.36 12.74 9.30
CA SER A 251 21.96 11.95 10.45
C SER A 251 20.83 10.99 10.15
N LEU A 252 20.18 11.11 8.97
CA LEU A 252 19.18 10.17 8.48
C LEU A 252 19.60 9.48 7.17
N ALA A 253 19.06 8.29 6.94
CA ALA A 253 19.08 7.58 5.66
C ALA A 253 17.74 6.87 5.42
N PHE A 254 17.26 6.93 4.18
CA PHE A 254 16.03 6.25 3.79
C PHE A 254 16.34 4.87 3.20
N GLY A 255 15.58 3.86 3.61
CA GLY A 255 15.67 2.48 3.08
C GLY A 255 14.78 2.24 1.86
N HIS A 256 14.05 3.26 1.41
CA HIS A 256 13.12 3.21 0.29
C HIS A 256 13.42 4.35 -0.67
N VAL A 257 12.91 4.25 -1.90
CA VAL A 257 12.98 5.36 -2.84
C VAL A 257 12.14 6.52 -2.30
N VAL A 258 12.69 7.74 -2.38
CA VAL A 258 12.01 8.97 -1.95
C VAL A 258 11.72 9.83 -3.16
N HIS A 259 10.44 10.01 -3.48
CA HIS A 259 9.94 10.93 -4.48
C HIS A 259 9.59 12.27 -3.84
N VAL A 260 10.03 13.34 -4.50
CA VAL A 260 9.83 14.71 -4.06
C VAL A 260 9.28 15.52 -5.21
N ARG A 261 8.08 16.06 -5.01
CA ARG A 261 7.40 16.95 -5.95
C ARG A 261 7.53 18.39 -5.50
N ALA A 262 8.21 19.21 -6.28
CA ALA A 262 8.32 20.64 -6.02
C ALA A 262 7.09 21.38 -6.56
N LYS A 263 6.58 22.37 -5.81
CA LYS A 263 5.48 23.24 -6.30
C LYS A 263 5.80 23.99 -7.59
N SER A 264 7.08 24.17 -7.91
CA SER A 264 7.56 24.75 -9.16
C SER A 264 7.35 23.86 -10.40
N GLY A 265 6.92 22.61 -10.21
CA GLY A 265 6.57 21.69 -11.30
C GLY A 265 7.69 20.78 -11.78
N PHE A 266 8.76 20.61 -10.99
CA PHE A 266 9.75 19.56 -11.22
C PHE A 266 9.68 18.50 -10.12
N GLU A 267 10.23 17.33 -10.40
CA GLU A 267 10.22 16.19 -9.51
C GLU A 267 11.62 15.59 -9.38
N LEU A 268 11.91 15.03 -8.22
CA LEU A 268 13.10 14.24 -7.97
C LEU A 268 12.76 12.92 -7.32
N ALA A 269 13.47 11.87 -7.68
CA ALA A 269 13.49 10.61 -6.93
C ALA A 269 14.92 10.31 -6.46
N PHE A 270 15.04 9.86 -5.21
CA PHE A 270 16.29 9.41 -4.62
C PHE A 270 16.20 7.91 -4.36
N SER A 271 17.14 7.13 -4.88
CA SER A 271 17.28 5.73 -4.46
C SER A 271 17.69 5.65 -2.98
N PRO A 272 17.53 4.50 -2.32
CA PRO A 272 18.31 4.22 -1.12
C PRO A 272 19.81 4.42 -1.39
N VAL A 273 20.57 4.77 -0.35
CA VAL A 273 22.03 4.86 -0.48
C VAL A 273 22.58 3.46 -0.72
N LEU A 274 23.27 3.29 -1.84
CA LEU A 274 23.91 2.03 -2.23
C LEU A 274 25.42 2.15 -1.99
N GLN A 275 26.05 1.04 -1.59
CA GLN A 275 27.50 0.95 -1.65
C GLN A 275 27.90 0.47 -3.05
N ASP A 276 28.46 1.35 -3.86
CA ASP A 276 29.14 0.98 -5.10
C ASP A 276 30.66 1.04 -4.87
N ARG A 277 31.33 -0.12 -4.93
CA ARG A 277 32.79 -0.25 -4.74
C ARG A 277 33.32 0.45 -3.48
N GLY A 278 32.58 0.32 -2.37
CA GLY A 278 32.93 0.93 -1.08
C GLY A 278 32.72 2.44 -1.01
N ARG A 279 32.06 3.04 -2.02
CA ARG A 279 31.69 4.45 -2.01
C ARG A 279 30.17 4.54 -1.90
N PRO A 280 29.63 5.15 -0.83
CA PRO A 280 28.20 5.32 -0.69
C PRO A 280 27.73 6.37 -1.71
N GLU A 281 26.81 5.96 -2.57
CA GLU A 281 26.23 6.76 -3.64
C GLU A 281 24.70 6.73 -3.55
N VAL A 282 24.07 7.82 -3.99
CA VAL A 282 22.62 7.89 -4.14
C VAL A 282 22.30 8.15 -5.60
N GLY A 283 21.47 7.29 -6.19
CA GLY A 283 20.87 7.52 -7.50
C GLY A 283 19.83 8.63 -7.39
N VAL A 284 19.85 9.54 -8.34
CA VAL A 284 18.94 10.68 -8.40
C VAL A 284 18.36 10.74 -9.80
N ALA A 285 17.03 10.71 -9.89
CA ALA A 285 16.32 10.97 -11.13
C ALA A 285 15.62 12.33 -11.00
N TYR A 286 15.89 13.23 -11.94
CA TYR A 286 15.34 14.58 -12.03
C TYR A 286 14.44 14.69 -13.25
N GLN A 287 13.23 15.20 -13.08
CA GLN A 287 12.28 15.42 -14.18
C GLN A 287 11.71 16.83 -14.13
N ASP A 288 11.69 17.48 -15.28
CA ASP A 288 11.08 18.79 -15.51
C ASP A 288 10.38 18.81 -16.88
N ALA A 289 9.85 19.96 -17.29
CA ALA A 289 9.19 20.11 -18.59
C ALA A 289 10.11 19.83 -19.80
N LYS A 290 11.45 19.82 -19.62
CA LYS A 290 12.43 19.55 -20.67
C LYS A 290 12.82 18.07 -20.75
N GLY A 291 12.20 17.20 -19.94
CA GLY A 291 12.37 15.75 -19.97
C GLY A 291 12.94 15.20 -18.65
N ARG A 292 13.82 14.20 -18.74
CA ARG A 292 14.42 13.53 -17.57
C ARG A 292 15.96 13.59 -17.61
N ILE A 293 16.60 13.56 -16.45
CA ILE A 293 18.05 13.37 -16.24
C ILE A 293 18.23 12.41 -15.06
N SER A 294 19.09 11.42 -15.22
CA SER A 294 19.53 10.58 -14.10
C SER A 294 20.98 10.92 -13.76
N LEU A 295 21.32 10.97 -12.48
CA LEU A 295 22.68 11.20 -11.98
C LEU A 295 22.94 10.35 -10.73
N ARG A 296 24.20 10.03 -10.43
CA ARG A 296 24.59 9.44 -9.15
C ARG A 296 25.38 10.45 -8.33
N MET A 297 25.06 10.61 -7.05
CA MET A 297 25.72 11.56 -6.17
C MET A 297 26.51 10.82 -5.09
N ARG A 298 27.79 11.17 -4.93
CA ARG A 298 28.65 10.58 -3.89
C ARG A 298 28.41 11.24 -2.55
N VAL A 299 27.82 10.53 -1.60
CA VAL A 299 27.37 11.12 -0.33
C VAL A 299 28.44 11.15 0.77
N ALA A 300 29.60 10.50 0.55
CA ALA A 300 30.76 10.55 1.45
C ALA A 300 31.99 11.27 0.82
N GLY A 301 31.77 12.07 -0.23
CA GLY A 301 32.82 12.87 -0.87
C GLY A 301 33.35 13.99 0.04
N ARG A 302 34.57 14.48 -0.25
CA ARG A 302 35.18 15.63 0.45
C ARG A 302 35.03 16.97 -0.32
N SER A 303 34.56 16.93 -1.56
CA SER A 303 34.36 18.13 -2.38
C SER A 303 33.09 18.87 -2.01
N ASP A 304 33.08 20.18 -2.23
CA ASP A 304 31.86 20.99 -2.31
C ASP A 304 31.81 21.62 -3.71
N PRO A 305 30.76 21.34 -4.50
CA PRO A 305 29.66 20.41 -4.22
C PRO A 305 30.08 18.92 -4.16
N LEU A 306 29.25 18.09 -3.52
CA LEU A 306 29.38 16.62 -3.56
C LEU A 306 29.34 16.13 -5.00
N ALA A 307 30.41 15.47 -5.42
CA ALA A 307 30.61 15.08 -6.81
C ALA A 307 29.49 14.18 -7.36
N ILE A 308 29.14 14.39 -8.64
CA ILE A 308 28.12 13.61 -9.34
C ILE A 308 28.67 12.90 -10.56
N GLN A 309 28.03 11.80 -10.93
CA GLN A 309 28.16 11.12 -12.21
C GLN A 309 26.94 11.42 -13.07
N VAL A 310 27.17 11.75 -14.34
CA VAL A 310 26.10 12.17 -15.25
C VAL A 310 26.32 11.52 -16.62
N PRO A 311 25.26 11.04 -17.29
CA PRO A 311 25.33 10.58 -18.67
C PRO A 311 25.94 11.61 -19.61
N ALA A 312 26.81 11.14 -20.50
CA ALA A 312 27.40 11.97 -21.55
C ALA A 312 26.31 12.62 -22.42
N GLY A 313 26.56 13.83 -22.92
CA GLY A 313 25.59 14.58 -23.74
C GLY A 313 24.49 15.32 -22.95
N SER A 314 24.44 15.18 -21.62
CA SER A 314 23.53 15.97 -20.79
C SER A 314 23.92 17.45 -20.77
N GLY A 315 22.99 18.34 -21.16
CA GLY A 315 23.23 19.79 -21.22
C GLY A 315 23.62 20.40 -19.87
N SER A 316 24.73 21.15 -19.83
CA SER A 316 25.39 21.63 -18.60
C SER A 316 24.46 22.38 -17.65
N SER A 317 23.73 23.39 -18.16
CA SER A 317 22.81 24.21 -17.35
C SER A 317 21.70 23.40 -16.68
N ARG A 318 21.16 22.38 -17.35
CA ARG A 318 20.10 21.53 -16.80
C ARG A 318 20.64 20.57 -15.75
N VAL A 319 21.84 20.04 -15.97
CA VAL A 319 22.57 19.21 -15.00
C VAL A 319 22.86 19.99 -13.72
N ASP A 320 23.37 21.21 -13.83
CA ASP A 320 23.68 22.02 -12.64
C ASP A 320 22.43 22.34 -11.83
N ARG A 321 21.31 22.65 -12.49
CA ARG A 321 20.04 22.84 -11.80
C ARG A 321 19.58 21.56 -11.09
N ALA A 322 19.60 20.42 -11.78
CA ALA A 322 19.24 19.13 -11.18
C ALA A 322 20.13 18.81 -9.97
N TRP A 323 21.43 19.07 -10.07
CA TRP A 323 22.41 18.84 -9.00
C TRP A 323 22.15 19.74 -7.78
N VAL A 324 21.93 21.05 -7.98
CA VAL A 324 21.57 21.97 -6.89
C VAL A 324 20.26 21.55 -6.22
N CYS A 325 19.23 21.19 -6.99
CA CYS A 325 17.96 20.72 -6.44
C CYS A 325 18.14 19.42 -5.63
N ALA A 326 18.94 18.48 -6.16
CA ALA A 326 19.24 17.22 -5.48
C ALA A 326 19.94 17.46 -4.13
N LEU A 327 20.97 18.31 -4.10
CA LEU A 327 21.68 18.66 -2.88
C LEU A 327 20.77 19.31 -1.85
N LEU A 328 19.96 20.29 -2.26
CA LEU A 328 19.05 20.99 -1.35
C LEU A 328 18.01 20.04 -0.74
N ILE A 329 17.33 19.25 -1.57
CA ILE A 329 16.30 18.32 -1.10
C ILE A 329 16.92 17.23 -0.22
N PHE A 330 18.05 16.65 -0.64
CA PHE A 330 18.71 15.60 0.13
C PHE A 330 19.22 16.12 1.48
N ALA A 331 19.75 17.34 1.53
CA ALA A 331 20.13 17.98 2.80
C ALA A 331 18.92 18.18 3.71
N GLU A 332 17.80 18.70 3.20
CA GLU A 332 16.59 18.89 4.00
C GLU A 332 15.98 17.57 4.49
N LEU A 333 16.05 16.51 3.67
CA LEU A 333 15.56 15.18 4.04
C LEU A 333 16.45 14.49 5.09
N THR A 334 17.77 14.73 5.05
CA THR A 334 18.74 13.90 5.79
C THR A 334 19.52 14.62 6.90
N CYS A 335 19.43 15.94 6.95
CA CYS A 335 20.03 16.81 7.96
C CYS A 335 18.96 17.63 8.71
N PRO A 336 18.00 16.98 9.39
CA PRO A 336 17.00 17.71 10.17
C PRO A 336 17.70 18.51 11.29
N PRO A 337 17.36 19.79 11.50
CA PRO A 337 18.00 20.65 12.50
C PRO A 337 17.73 20.19 13.95
N ASP A 338 16.78 19.28 14.10
CA ASP A 338 16.07 18.99 15.34
C ASP A 338 16.53 17.65 15.98
N LEU A 339 17.39 16.83 15.36
CA LEU A 339 17.78 15.56 16.02
C LEU A 339 18.64 15.73 17.29
N ASP A 340 19.12 16.94 17.58
CA ASP A 340 19.79 17.25 18.85
C ASP A 340 18.91 16.99 20.08
N HIS A 341 17.58 16.95 19.96
CA HIS A 341 16.70 16.57 21.07
C HIS A 341 16.49 15.07 21.27
N LEU A 342 17.03 14.20 20.40
CA LEU A 342 17.23 12.79 20.72
C LEU A 342 18.44 12.55 21.64
N ARG A 343 19.23 13.59 21.92
CA ARG A 343 20.18 13.58 23.03
C ARG A 343 19.39 13.19 24.28
N PRO A 344 19.71 12.06 24.92
CA PRO A 344 19.13 11.74 26.22
C PRO A 344 19.30 12.98 27.07
N ALA A 345 18.20 13.54 27.55
CA ALA A 345 18.27 14.66 28.49
C ALA A 345 19.25 14.18 29.57
N THR A 346 20.42 14.81 29.64
CA THR A 346 21.39 14.53 30.69
C THR A 346 20.55 14.51 31.95
N PRO A 347 20.43 13.39 32.68
CA PRO A 347 19.55 13.33 33.83
C PRO A 347 20.01 14.48 34.69
N ALA A 348 19.19 15.55 34.74
CA ALA A 348 19.52 16.75 35.48
C ALA A 348 19.79 16.19 36.85
N ARG A 349 21.07 16.24 37.29
CA ARG A 349 21.53 15.67 38.55
C ARG A 349 20.46 16.05 39.53
N VAL A 350 19.59 15.09 39.88
CA VAL A 350 18.56 15.33 40.88
C VAL A 350 19.45 15.44 42.10
N ALA A 351 19.81 16.68 42.43
CA ALA A 351 20.55 17.02 43.62
C ALA A 351 19.85 16.23 44.71
N ALA A 352 20.58 15.27 45.30
CA ALA A 352 20.04 14.26 46.18
C ALA A 352 19.13 14.95 47.19
N ARG A 353 17.83 14.93 46.92
CA ARG A 353 16.85 15.57 47.79
C ARG A 353 16.77 14.62 48.95
N GLN A 354 17.35 15.07 50.05
CA GLN A 354 17.42 14.36 51.32
C GLN A 354 16.07 13.69 51.64
N PRO A 355 16.08 12.52 52.28
CA PRO A 355 14.86 11.84 52.69
C PRO A 355 14.12 12.67 53.74
N ALA A 356 13.22 13.54 53.30
CA ALA A 356 12.25 14.17 54.17
C ALA A 356 11.18 13.13 54.51
N ARG A 357 11.18 12.74 55.78
CA ARG A 357 10.21 11.88 56.44
C ARG A 357 8.77 12.37 56.23
N SER A 358 7.85 11.41 56.32
CA SER A 358 6.45 11.57 56.74
C SER A 358 5.41 12.02 55.70
N GLY A 359 4.79 11.01 55.08
CA GLY A 359 3.36 10.74 55.25
C GLY A 359 2.34 11.79 54.82
N VAL A 360 1.94 11.76 53.55
CA VAL A 360 0.54 12.01 53.14
C VAL A 360 0.25 11.16 51.90
N ALA A 361 -0.71 10.25 52.01
CA ALA A 361 -1.17 9.39 50.92
C ALA A 361 -1.95 10.22 49.88
N SER A 362 -1.26 10.73 48.87
CA SER A 362 -1.93 11.35 47.72
C SER A 362 -2.39 10.26 46.75
N ARG A 363 -3.68 9.91 46.85
CA ARG A 363 -4.41 9.09 45.88
C ARG A 363 -4.65 9.91 44.60
N LEU A 364 -3.61 10.09 43.79
CA LEU A 364 -3.79 10.56 42.41
C LEU A 364 -4.18 9.37 41.54
N THR A 365 -5.36 9.47 40.94
CA THR A 365 -6.03 8.44 40.16
C THR A 365 -5.23 8.06 38.91
N THR A 366 -5.22 6.77 38.61
CA THR A 366 -4.35 6.10 37.62
C THR A 366 -4.68 6.41 36.16
N ALA A 367 -5.65 7.29 35.87
CA ALA A 367 -6.20 7.54 34.54
C ALA A 367 -5.43 8.60 33.72
N GLU A 368 -4.75 9.56 34.36
CA GLU A 368 -4.04 10.64 33.64
C GLU A 368 -2.60 10.29 33.22
N ARG A 369 -2.05 9.17 33.71
CA ARG A 369 -0.66 8.74 33.42
C ARG A 369 -0.44 8.02 32.09
N ARG A 370 -1.47 7.88 31.24
CA ARG A 370 -1.39 7.08 29.99
C ARG A 370 -1.74 7.82 28.71
N ARG A 371 -1.43 9.12 28.61
CA ARG A 371 -1.20 9.72 27.28
C ARG A 371 0.30 9.71 27.01
N PRO A 372 0.82 8.76 26.22
CA PRO A 372 2.16 8.93 25.68
C PRO A 372 2.21 10.29 24.96
N PRO A 373 3.28 11.09 25.16
CA PRO A 373 3.42 12.34 24.44
C PRO A 373 3.30 12.03 22.94
N ALA A 374 2.44 12.79 22.24
CA ALA A 374 2.25 12.64 20.80
C ALA A 374 3.65 12.64 20.16
N SER A 375 4.04 11.51 19.57
CA SER A 375 5.31 11.35 18.88
C SER A 375 5.36 12.45 17.82
N ARG A 376 6.19 13.48 18.05
CA ARG A 376 6.41 14.54 17.07
C ARG A 376 6.92 13.84 15.80
N SER A 377 6.13 13.90 14.74
CA SER A 377 6.49 13.37 13.44
C SER A 377 7.83 13.99 13.02
N VAL A 378 8.77 13.14 12.60
CA VAL A 378 10.14 13.51 12.19
C VAL A 378 10.15 14.17 10.80
N ALA A 379 8.99 14.43 10.19
CA ALA A 379 8.91 15.06 8.88
C ALA A 379 9.56 16.46 8.92
N PRO A 380 10.60 16.73 8.09
CA PRO A 380 11.21 18.05 8.05
C PRO A 380 10.18 19.09 7.61
N ARG A 381 10.22 20.30 8.19
CA ARG A 381 9.20 21.35 7.99
C ARG A 381 8.97 21.74 6.52
N ALA A 382 9.96 21.48 5.65
CA ALA A 382 9.91 21.76 4.22
C ALA A 382 9.13 20.72 3.40
N PHE A 383 8.84 19.54 3.98
CA PHE A 383 8.19 18.44 3.29
C PHE A 383 6.83 18.11 3.89
N GLU A 384 5.89 17.82 3.01
CA GLU A 384 4.56 17.35 3.35
C GLU A 384 4.39 15.94 2.76
N PRO A 385 4.16 14.88 3.56
CA PRO A 385 3.90 13.56 2.99
C PRO A 385 2.60 13.60 2.18
N ILE A 386 2.61 12.93 1.03
CA ILE A 386 1.46 12.87 0.10
C ILE A 386 1.00 11.43 -0.06
N GLY A 387 -0.31 11.24 -0.29
CA GLY A 387 -0.90 9.94 -0.64
C GLY A 387 -0.73 8.91 0.48
N GLU A 388 -0.34 7.69 0.10
CA GLU A 388 -0.12 6.60 1.06
C GLU A 388 1.02 6.86 2.04
N THR A 389 2.01 7.67 1.65
CA THR A 389 3.16 8.05 2.49
C THR A 389 2.70 8.59 3.84
N SER A 390 1.64 9.41 3.87
CA SER A 390 1.09 9.96 5.12
C SER A 390 0.61 8.89 6.08
N ARG A 391 0.10 7.76 5.57
CA ARG A 391 -0.30 6.60 6.39
C ARG A 391 0.93 5.84 6.87
N TRP A 392 1.93 5.70 6.02
CA TRP A 392 3.13 4.95 6.33
C TRP A 392 4.08 5.64 7.29
N MET A 393 4.11 6.97 7.29
CA MET A 393 5.03 7.76 8.13
C MET A 393 4.87 7.49 9.64
N SER A 394 3.71 7.01 10.12
CA SER A 394 3.57 6.59 11.52
C SER A 394 4.25 5.25 11.86
N SER A 395 4.58 4.46 10.84
CA SER A 395 5.14 3.09 10.95
C SER A 395 6.55 2.95 10.36
N TYR A 396 7.00 3.98 9.63
CA TYR A 396 8.30 4.01 8.98
C TYR A 396 9.34 4.67 9.89
N VAL A 397 10.46 3.99 10.08
CA VAL A 397 11.62 4.51 10.80
C VAL A 397 12.77 4.63 9.82
N ALA A 398 13.12 5.87 9.46
CA ALA A 398 14.36 6.14 8.73
C ALA A 398 15.55 5.67 9.57
N GLY A 399 16.59 5.20 8.90
CA GLY A 399 17.85 4.90 9.57
C GLY A 399 18.40 6.20 10.15
N HIS A 400 18.91 6.18 11.37
CA HIS A 400 19.32 7.39 12.04
C HIS A 400 20.46 7.20 13.04
N ARG A 401 21.22 8.28 13.25
CA ARG A 401 22.19 8.38 14.35
C ARG A 401 21.45 8.44 15.67
N ARG A 402 21.94 7.69 16.65
CA ARG A 402 21.42 7.71 18.02
C ARG A 402 22.56 7.86 18.99
N GLN A 403 22.39 8.70 20.01
CA GLN A 403 23.37 8.82 21.07
C GLN A 403 23.28 7.62 22.03
N LEU A 404 24.43 7.04 22.37
CA LEU A 404 24.56 6.00 23.37
C LEU A 404 24.72 6.61 24.77
N PRO A 405 24.41 5.84 25.84
CA PRO A 405 24.76 6.24 27.19
C PRO A 405 26.28 6.47 27.34
N PRO A 406 26.72 7.34 28.26
CA PRO A 406 28.14 7.53 28.54
C PRO A 406 28.86 6.20 28.80
N GLY A 407 30.08 6.07 28.29
CA GLY A 407 30.92 4.88 28.43
C GLY A 407 30.60 3.73 27.47
N HIS A 408 29.58 3.85 26.62
CA HIS A 408 29.26 2.85 25.59
C HIS A 408 29.84 3.27 24.23
N ALA A 409 30.27 2.27 23.46
CA ALA A 409 30.72 2.42 22.07
C ALA A 409 29.72 1.78 21.11
N ALA A 410 29.69 2.24 19.85
CA ALA A 410 28.99 1.55 18.78
C ALA A 410 29.55 0.14 18.61
N SER A 411 28.69 -0.81 18.23
CA SER A 411 29.16 -2.10 17.72
C SER A 411 29.79 -1.95 16.34
N ASP A 412 30.67 -2.88 15.96
CA ASP A 412 31.28 -2.91 14.62
C ASP A 412 30.22 -3.01 13.51
N ASP A 413 29.12 -3.73 13.75
CA ASP A 413 27.97 -3.81 12.84
C ASP A 413 27.31 -2.44 12.63
N ALA A 414 27.14 -1.65 13.71
CA ALA A 414 26.56 -0.33 13.63
C ALA A 414 27.49 0.65 12.89
N ILE A 415 28.80 0.55 13.11
CA ILE A 415 29.81 1.33 12.39
C ILE A 415 29.80 0.98 10.90
N THR A 416 29.77 -0.31 10.57
CA THR A 416 29.73 -0.81 9.19
C THR A 416 28.45 -0.37 8.48
N ALA A 417 27.29 -0.52 9.13
CA ALA A 417 26.01 -0.10 8.57
C ALA A 417 25.91 1.42 8.40
N ALA A 418 26.44 2.21 9.34
CA ALA A 418 26.52 3.66 9.20
C ALA A 418 27.41 4.07 8.01
N SER A 419 28.60 3.46 7.91
CA SER A 419 29.54 3.69 6.82
C SER A 419 28.93 3.32 5.46
N ALA A 420 28.17 2.22 5.39
CA ALA A 420 27.42 1.84 4.20
C ALA A 420 26.34 2.86 3.80
N ALA A 421 25.67 3.47 4.79
CA ALA A 421 24.78 4.59 4.58
C ALA A 421 25.53 5.93 4.36
N GLY A 422 26.87 5.91 4.32
CA GLY A 422 27.78 7.06 4.19
C GLY A 422 27.80 8.03 5.36
N ILE A 423 27.45 7.55 6.56
CA ILE A 423 27.35 8.32 7.79
C ILE A 423 28.53 7.98 8.69
N SER A 424 29.24 9.01 9.12
CA SER A 424 30.31 8.89 10.11
C SER A 424 29.74 9.02 11.51
N LEU A 425 29.89 7.98 12.33
CA LEU A 425 29.53 8.02 13.74
C LEU A 425 30.61 8.75 14.55
N ARG A 426 30.20 9.58 15.51
CA ARG A 426 31.10 10.17 16.52
C ARG A 426 31.25 9.21 17.70
N SER A 427 32.21 9.50 18.57
CA SER A 427 32.32 8.80 19.85
C SER A 427 31.02 8.94 20.66
N GLY A 428 30.53 7.83 21.22
CA GLY A 428 29.28 7.78 21.97
C GLY A 428 28.01 7.83 21.11
N GLU A 429 28.10 7.60 19.79
CA GLU A 429 26.94 7.42 18.91
C GLU A 429 26.83 5.98 18.42
N THR A 430 25.64 5.59 17.95
CA THR A 430 25.35 4.33 17.26
C THR A 430 24.45 4.60 16.06
N TRP A 431 24.26 3.58 15.23
CA TRP A 431 23.38 3.62 14.07
C TRP A 431 22.18 2.71 14.27
N VAL A 432 21.01 3.24 13.97
CA VAL A 432 19.77 2.48 13.88
C VAL A 432 19.45 2.31 12.41
N SER A 433 19.43 1.07 11.92
CA SER A 433 19.09 0.79 10.52
C SER A 433 17.63 1.17 10.21
N PRO A 434 17.34 1.61 8.97
CA PRO A 434 15.96 1.83 8.54
C PRO A 434 15.14 0.56 8.72
N HIS A 435 13.92 0.69 9.22
CA HIS A 435 12.99 -0.42 9.28
C HIS A 435 11.55 0.08 9.19
N VAL A 436 10.67 -0.82 8.76
CA VAL A 436 9.26 -0.52 8.60
C VAL A 436 8.42 -1.68 9.08
N ARG A 437 7.29 -1.37 9.72
CA ARG A 437 6.31 -2.37 10.13
C ARG A 437 5.08 -2.29 9.25
N GLY A 438 4.84 -3.33 8.45
CA GLY A 438 3.60 -3.48 7.67
C GLY A 438 3.57 -2.75 6.32
N MET A 439 4.66 -2.10 5.90
CA MET A 439 4.80 -1.57 4.55
C MET A 439 5.24 -2.69 3.59
N PRO A 440 4.53 -2.91 2.48
CA PRO A 440 4.97 -3.80 1.42
C PRO A 440 6.38 -3.47 0.88
N PRO A 441 7.15 -4.48 0.44
CA PRO A 441 8.42 -4.25 -0.25
C PRO A 441 8.18 -3.47 -1.56
N GLY A 442 9.15 -2.67 -1.96
CA GLY A 442 9.10 -1.90 -3.21
C GLY A 442 8.24 -0.63 -3.17
N ILE A 443 7.68 -0.26 -2.01
CA ILE A 443 6.98 1.01 -1.85
C ILE A 443 7.98 2.16 -1.84
N SER A 444 7.56 3.25 -2.49
CA SER A 444 8.22 4.55 -2.49
C SER A 444 7.55 5.52 -1.52
N LEU A 445 8.32 6.46 -0.98
CA LEU A 445 7.83 7.54 -0.13
C LEU A 445 7.69 8.81 -0.96
N HIS A 446 6.52 9.46 -0.90
CA HIS A 446 6.18 10.63 -1.69
C HIS A 446 6.00 11.86 -0.81
N PHE A 447 6.69 12.94 -1.16
CA PHE A 447 6.64 14.22 -0.46
C PHE A 447 6.40 15.39 -1.40
N GLY A 448 5.58 16.34 -0.98
CA GLY A 448 5.55 17.68 -1.54
C GLY A 448 6.64 18.54 -0.91
N TRP A 449 7.37 19.31 -1.72
CA TRP A 449 8.43 20.19 -1.25
C TRP A 449 8.12 21.66 -1.47
N LYS A 450 8.27 22.44 -0.39
CA LYS A 450 8.23 23.90 -0.43
C LYS A 450 9.62 24.43 -0.79
N ALA A 451 9.92 24.43 -2.08
CA ALA A 451 11.22 24.88 -2.59
C ALA A 451 11.53 26.34 -2.17
N PRO A 452 12.80 26.67 -1.87
CA PRO A 452 13.25 28.05 -1.68
C PRO A 452 12.88 28.93 -2.88
N SER A 453 12.51 30.19 -2.63
CA SER A 453 12.11 31.14 -3.67
C SER A 453 13.17 31.33 -4.77
N ALA A 454 14.45 31.18 -4.44
CA ALA A 454 15.56 31.22 -5.40
C ALA A 454 15.47 30.15 -6.51
N LEU A 455 14.76 29.04 -6.29
CA LEU A 455 14.53 28.00 -7.32
C LEU A 455 13.28 28.27 -8.16
N GLY A 456 12.38 29.12 -7.67
CA GLY A 456 11.18 29.57 -8.37
C GLY A 456 11.54 30.68 -9.34
N GLY A 457 11.87 30.33 -10.58
CA GLY A 457 11.90 31.33 -11.66
C GLY A 457 10.54 32.02 -11.69
N LYS A 458 10.51 33.36 -11.66
CA LYS A 458 9.31 34.11 -12.02
C LYS A 458 8.89 33.60 -13.41
N ARG A 459 7.76 32.90 -13.48
CA ARG A 459 7.17 32.51 -14.76
C ARG A 459 6.76 33.76 -15.51
#